data_AF-D8SGX0-F1
#
_entry.id   AF-D8SGX0-F1
#
_cell.length_a   1.000
_cell.length_b   1.000
_cell.length_c   1.000
_cell.angle_alpha   90.00
_cell.angle_beta   90.00
_cell.angle_gamma   90.00
#
_symmetry.space_group_name_H-M   'P 1'
#
loop_
_entity.id
_entity.type
_entity.pdbx_description
1 polymer ?
#
loop_
_entity_poly.entity_id
_entity_poly.type
_entity_poly.pdbx_seq_one_letter_code
_entity_poly.pdbx_strand_id
1 'polypeptide(L)'
;PGPNCFSKAAIRNVLPDPDLPSGYSSDGLETGVSESESGELAAIELMQASSLKGLEPAWDRPIPPKFPLRKEELLWLTPDSEHDLLWHSGMCADSSRGAAVRELIARALKGALAPAQQQQVLQELESDPKLVYHCGLTPRRLPELVENNPIIAVEVLLKLMNSVQSSEYFNALVSMDMSLHSMEVVNRLTTAVQIPVEYIHAYINNCISSCENMKQDKYMQNRLVRLVCVFLTSLIRNRIINVHDLFIEVQAFCIEFSRIREAAGLFRLLKSLE
;
A
#
# COMPACT_ATOMS: atom_id res chain seq x y z
N PRO A 1 2.53 -78.16 23.82
CA PRO A 1 1.98 -76.78 23.77
C PRO A 1 2.24 -76.07 25.10
N GLY A 2 3.44 -75.48 25.22
CA GLY A 2 3.91 -74.76 26.41
C GLY A 2 3.63 -73.26 26.31
N PRO A 3 3.44 -72.55 27.44
CA PRO A 3 2.84 -71.23 27.48
C PRO A 3 3.84 -70.11 27.12
N ASN A 4 3.36 -69.23 26.23
CA ASN A 4 3.62 -67.79 26.09
C ASN A 4 5.05 -67.24 26.20
N CYS A 5 5.67 -67.16 25.02
CA CYS A 5 6.96 -66.55 24.67
C CYS A 5 6.95 -64.99 24.65
N PHE A 6 6.26 -64.29 25.57
CA PHE A 6 6.17 -62.82 25.50
C PHE A 6 6.62 -62.03 26.75
N SER A 7 7.15 -62.67 27.79
CA SER A 7 7.60 -61.94 29.00
C SER A 7 8.90 -61.12 28.83
N LYS A 8 9.54 -61.17 27.65
CA LYS A 8 10.81 -60.48 27.36
C LYS A 8 10.68 -59.33 26.34
N ALA A 9 9.47 -58.94 25.96
CA ALA A 9 9.22 -57.89 24.97
C ALA A 9 9.01 -56.49 25.56
N ALA A 10 9.45 -56.23 26.79
CA ALA A 10 9.43 -54.88 27.37
C ALA A 10 10.87 -54.33 27.41
N ILE A 11 11.08 -53.20 26.75
CA ILE A 11 12.34 -52.45 26.78
C ILE A 11 12.58 -52.01 28.23
N ARG A 12 13.57 -52.59 28.91
CA ARG A 12 14.06 -52.16 30.24
C ARG A 12 14.88 -50.85 30.11
N ASN A 13 14.25 -49.78 29.64
CA ASN A 13 14.82 -48.43 29.66
C ASN A 13 13.98 -47.49 30.54
N VAL A 14 13.47 -48.00 31.65
CA VAL A 14 12.86 -47.17 32.69
C VAL A 14 13.97 -46.78 33.65
N LEU A 15 14.43 -45.53 33.57
CA LEU A 15 15.25 -44.96 34.63
C LEU A 15 14.36 -44.88 35.88
N PRO A 16 14.79 -45.45 37.02
CA PRO A 16 14.01 -45.36 38.25
C PRO A 16 13.88 -43.90 38.66
N ASP A 17 12.66 -43.50 38.99
CA ASP A 17 12.37 -42.18 39.52
C ASP A 17 13.07 -42.03 40.90
N PRO A 18 14.01 -41.07 41.05
CA PRO A 18 14.73 -40.88 42.30
C PRO A 18 13.85 -40.33 43.44
N ASP A 19 12.70 -39.74 43.12
CA ASP A 19 11.80 -39.10 44.09
C ASP A 19 10.70 -40.07 44.61
N LEU A 20 10.66 -41.31 44.11
CA LEU A 20 9.69 -42.33 44.55
C LEU A 20 10.19 -43.08 45.80
N PRO A 21 9.42 -43.13 46.91
CA PRO A 21 9.79 -43.94 48.08
C PRO A 21 9.79 -45.43 47.75
N SER A 22 10.81 -46.15 48.25
CA SER A 22 11.01 -47.60 48.11
C SER A 22 9.82 -48.39 48.69
N GLY A 23 8.80 -48.64 47.87
CA GLY A 23 7.59 -49.36 48.27
C GLY A 23 6.44 -49.29 47.28
N TYR A 24 6.46 -48.35 46.32
CA TYR A 24 5.44 -48.28 45.26
C TYR A 24 5.86 -49.15 44.06
N SER A 25 5.78 -50.46 44.22
CA SER A 25 5.82 -51.41 43.10
C SER A 25 4.45 -52.05 42.99
N SER A 26 3.78 -51.84 41.86
CA SER A 26 2.44 -52.36 41.55
C SER A 26 2.45 -53.87 41.22
N ASP A 27 3.30 -54.65 41.90
CA ASP A 27 3.45 -56.09 41.72
C ASP A 27 3.20 -56.79 43.06
N GLY A 28 1.96 -57.29 43.28
CA GLY A 28 1.68 -58.11 44.45
C GLY A 28 0.20 -58.29 44.80
N LEU A 29 -0.61 -58.85 43.90
CA LEU A 29 -1.87 -59.50 44.28
C LEU A 29 -1.83 -60.95 43.80
N GLU A 30 -1.25 -61.84 44.61
CA GLU A 30 -1.35 -63.29 44.40
C GLU A 30 -2.61 -63.80 45.11
N THR A 31 -3.69 -63.99 44.35
CA THR A 31 -4.92 -64.62 44.84
C THR A 31 -4.78 -66.14 44.72
N GLY A 32 -4.66 -66.84 45.85
CA GLY A 32 -4.81 -68.30 45.92
C GLY A 32 -6.29 -68.68 45.92
N VAL A 33 -6.73 -69.44 44.91
CA VAL A 33 -8.09 -70.02 44.87
C VAL A 33 -7.97 -71.54 44.70
N SER A 34 -8.44 -72.27 45.70
CA SER A 34 -8.56 -73.73 45.70
C SER A 34 -9.84 -74.17 44.96
N GLU A 35 -9.71 -75.24 44.19
CA GLU A 35 -10.78 -75.87 43.38
C GLU A 35 -11.93 -76.42 44.23
N SER A 36 -13.18 -76.18 43.82
CA SER A 36 -14.34 -77.00 44.18
C SER A 36 -15.42 -76.89 43.11
N GLU A 37 -15.64 -78.01 42.44
CA GLU A 37 -16.60 -78.24 41.36
C GLU A 37 -18.04 -78.31 41.91
N SER A 38 -18.64 -77.18 42.26
CA SER A 38 -20.11 -77.06 42.34
C SER A 38 -20.61 -75.61 42.18
N GLY A 39 -19.78 -74.76 41.59
CA GLY A 39 -19.91 -73.31 41.72
C GLY A 39 -20.17 -72.56 40.42
N GLU A 40 -20.37 -73.18 39.26
CA GLU A 40 -20.48 -72.40 38.00
C GLU A 40 -21.67 -71.43 37.98
N LEU A 41 -22.80 -71.79 38.57
CA LEU A 41 -23.94 -70.87 38.71
C LEU A 41 -23.72 -69.83 39.82
N ALA A 42 -23.05 -70.20 40.91
CA ALA A 42 -22.70 -69.29 42.01
C ALA A 42 -21.56 -68.33 41.64
N ALA A 43 -20.65 -68.73 40.75
CA ALA A 43 -19.52 -67.94 40.27
C ALA A 43 -19.96 -66.86 39.27
N ILE A 44 -20.99 -67.14 38.46
CA ILE A 44 -21.62 -66.15 37.60
C ILE A 44 -22.39 -65.12 38.44
N GLU A 45 -23.08 -65.57 39.50
CA GLU A 45 -23.80 -64.68 40.43
C GLU A 45 -22.82 -63.85 41.29
N LEU A 46 -21.69 -64.41 41.70
CA LEU A 46 -20.60 -63.69 42.39
C LEU A 46 -19.86 -62.72 41.47
N MET A 47 -19.62 -63.05 40.20
CA MET A 47 -19.03 -62.10 39.23
C MET A 47 -19.96 -60.92 38.92
N GLN A 48 -21.29 -61.14 38.95
CA GLN A 48 -22.29 -60.08 38.79
C GLN A 48 -22.51 -59.27 40.08
N ALA A 49 -22.29 -59.87 41.26
CA ALA A 49 -22.37 -59.20 42.56
C ALA A 49 -21.06 -58.50 42.99
N SER A 50 -19.90 -58.93 42.47
CA SER A 50 -18.63 -58.26 42.69
C SER A 50 -18.52 -57.06 41.75
N SER A 51 -18.93 -55.89 42.23
CA SER A 51 -18.60 -54.64 41.55
C SER A 51 -17.08 -54.57 41.39
N LEU A 52 -16.58 -54.47 40.15
CA LEU A 52 -15.15 -54.22 39.85
C LEU A 52 -14.64 -52.85 40.36
N LYS A 53 -15.38 -52.20 41.27
CA LYS A 53 -14.99 -50.98 41.97
C LYS A 53 -13.70 -51.26 42.73
N GLY A 54 -12.60 -50.69 42.23
CA GLY A 54 -11.26 -50.82 42.80
C GLY A 54 -10.27 -51.62 41.95
N LEU A 55 -10.70 -52.26 40.85
CA LEU A 55 -9.80 -52.84 39.83
C LEU A 55 -9.60 -51.93 38.61
N GLU A 56 -10.09 -50.69 38.71
CA GLU A 56 -9.88 -49.64 37.72
C GLU A 56 -8.41 -49.20 37.84
N PRO A 57 -7.64 -49.15 36.74
CA PRO A 57 -6.28 -48.62 36.82
C PRO A 57 -6.37 -47.18 37.33
N ALA A 58 -5.68 -46.91 38.44
CA ALA A 58 -5.58 -45.55 38.94
C ALA A 58 -4.90 -44.70 37.86
N TRP A 59 -5.61 -43.68 37.34
CA TRP A 59 -5.05 -42.72 36.38
C TRP A 59 -4.18 -41.69 37.11
N ASP A 60 -3.26 -42.18 37.92
CA ASP A 60 -2.31 -41.35 38.64
C ASP A 60 -1.35 -40.76 37.62
N ARG A 61 -1.37 -39.44 37.48
CA ARG A 61 -0.42 -38.67 36.68
C ARG A 61 0.56 -37.99 37.64
N PRO A 62 1.56 -38.71 38.19
CA PRO A 62 2.57 -38.07 39.02
C PRO A 62 3.27 -36.99 38.20
N ILE A 63 3.68 -35.91 38.89
CA ILE A 63 4.47 -34.85 38.28
C ILE A 63 5.73 -35.52 37.68
N PRO A 64 6.10 -35.21 36.42
CA PRO A 64 7.26 -35.84 35.80
C PRO A 64 8.52 -35.68 36.67
N PRO A 65 9.30 -36.76 36.87
CA PRO A 65 10.51 -36.67 37.68
C PRO A 65 11.51 -35.72 37.08
N LYS A 66 12.09 -34.87 37.93
CA LYS A 66 13.15 -33.94 37.53
C LYS A 66 14.49 -34.63 37.67
N PHE A 67 14.98 -35.20 36.57
CA PHE A 67 16.33 -35.74 36.56
C PHE A 67 17.37 -34.62 36.67
N PRO A 68 18.47 -34.83 37.42
CA PRO A 68 19.57 -33.88 37.45
C PRO A 68 20.23 -33.81 36.06
N LEU A 69 20.62 -32.58 35.67
CA LEU A 69 21.26 -32.30 34.38
C LEU A 69 22.53 -33.14 34.21
N ARG A 70 22.61 -33.88 33.11
CA ARG A 70 23.81 -34.63 32.76
C ARG A 70 24.84 -33.70 32.13
N LYS A 71 26.14 -34.03 32.27
CA LYS A 71 27.25 -33.19 31.74
C LYS A 71 27.22 -32.99 30.21
N GLU A 72 26.46 -33.82 29.50
CA GLU A 72 26.31 -33.80 28.04
C GLU A 72 25.05 -33.03 27.58
N GLU A 73 24.20 -32.59 28.52
CA GLU A 73 22.97 -31.86 28.21
C GLU A 73 23.22 -30.36 28.05
N LEU A 74 22.67 -29.77 26.98
CA LEU A 74 22.77 -28.34 26.72
C LEU A 74 21.74 -27.58 27.57
N LEU A 75 22.21 -26.65 28.39
CA LEU A 75 21.35 -25.76 29.16
C LEU A 75 20.77 -24.67 28.25
N TRP A 76 19.44 -24.56 28.20
CA TRP A 76 18.82 -23.39 27.57
C TRP A 76 19.08 -22.16 28.44
N LEU A 77 19.94 -21.26 27.96
CA LEU A 77 20.14 -19.96 28.58
C LEU A 77 18.97 -19.08 28.13
N THR A 78 18.04 -18.79 29.04
CA THR A 78 17.07 -17.72 28.81
C THR A 78 17.84 -16.40 28.90
N PRO A 79 18.07 -15.67 27.81
CA PRO A 79 18.76 -14.39 27.90
C PRO A 79 17.94 -13.46 28.79
N ASP A 80 18.61 -12.73 29.68
CA ASP A 80 17.94 -11.79 30.56
C ASP A 80 17.17 -10.75 29.74
N SER A 81 15.87 -10.64 29.98
CA SER A 81 14.98 -9.68 29.35
C SER A 81 15.16 -8.27 29.92
N GLU A 82 16.39 -7.86 30.26
CA GLU A 82 16.72 -6.50 30.69
C GLU A 82 16.95 -5.59 29.48
N HIS A 83 16.03 -5.62 28.52
CA HIS A 83 16.05 -4.69 27.40
C HIS A 83 15.11 -3.55 27.77
N ASP A 84 15.68 -2.39 28.12
CA ASP A 84 14.88 -1.17 28.22
C ASP A 84 14.22 -0.88 26.88
N LEU A 85 12.94 -0.51 26.91
CA LEU A 85 12.18 -0.18 25.72
C LEU A 85 12.68 1.14 25.15
N LEU A 86 13.70 1.08 24.28
CA LEU A 86 14.26 2.23 23.59
C LEU A 86 13.30 2.68 22.48
N TRP A 87 12.30 3.48 22.85
CA TRP A 87 11.41 4.11 21.89
C TRP A 87 12.08 5.31 21.25
N HIS A 88 12.25 5.29 19.92
CA HIS A 88 12.68 6.49 19.20
C HIS A 88 11.50 7.44 19.05
N SER A 89 11.53 8.61 19.70
CA SER A 89 10.43 9.59 19.67
C SER A 89 10.13 10.16 18.27
N GLY A 90 11.02 9.97 17.30
CA GLY A 90 10.79 10.31 15.89
C GLY A 90 10.07 9.23 15.08
N MET A 91 9.88 8.04 15.65
CA MET A 91 9.16 6.95 14.98
C MET A 91 7.67 7.34 14.88
N CYS A 92 7.18 7.51 13.64
CA CYS A 92 5.84 8.01 13.30
C CYS A 92 5.58 9.53 13.43
N ALA A 93 6.58 10.37 13.72
CA ALA A 93 6.39 11.83 13.73
C ALA A 93 5.97 12.38 12.35
N ASP A 94 6.57 11.84 11.27
CA ASP A 94 6.22 12.14 9.87
C ASP A 94 4.79 11.71 9.50
N SER A 95 4.20 10.78 10.25
CA SER A 95 2.82 10.35 10.04
C SER A 95 1.82 11.45 10.33
N SER A 96 2.12 12.40 11.22
CA SER A 96 1.18 13.48 11.58
C SER A 96 1.10 14.54 10.48
N ARG A 97 2.26 15.07 10.05
CA ARG A 97 2.35 16.08 8.98
C ARG A 97 1.94 15.50 7.63
N GLY A 98 2.43 14.29 7.30
CA GLY A 98 2.03 13.58 6.10
C GLY A 98 0.55 13.22 6.07
N ALA A 99 -0.06 12.85 7.21
CA ALA A 99 -1.51 12.61 7.28
C ALA A 99 -2.30 13.91 7.11
N ALA A 100 -1.87 15.02 7.72
CA ALA A 100 -2.52 16.31 7.56
C ALA A 100 -2.49 16.78 6.09
N VAL A 101 -1.35 16.70 5.42
CA VAL A 101 -1.23 17.02 3.99
C VAL A 101 -2.08 16.07 3.15
N ARG A 102 -2.06 14.77 3.43
CA ARG A 102 -2.90 13.78 2.73
C ARG A 102 -4.39 14.08 2.89
N GLU A 103 -4.83 14.49 4.07
CA GLU A 103 -6.22 14.87 4.32
C GLU A 103 -6.59 16.15 3.54
N LEU A 104 -5.71 17.16 3.55
CA LEU A 104 -5.91 18.39 2.78
C LEU A 104 -5.97 18.12 1.27
N ILE A 105 -5.09 17.25 0.75
CA ILE A 105 -5.12 16.84 -0.66
C ILE A 105 -6.39 16.03 -0.97
N ALA A 106 -6.83 15.15 -0.07
CA ALA A 106 -8.10 14.44 -0.23
C ALA A 106 -9.31 15.38 -0.29
N ARG A 107 -9.28 16.49 0.46
CA ARG A 107 -10.28 17.57 0.36
C ARG A 107 -10.12 18.36 -0.94
N ALA A 108 -8.88 18.59 -1.40
CA ALA A 108 -8.58 19.33 -2.64
C ALA A 108 -9.07 18.64 -3.90
N LEU A 109 -9.14 17.32 -3.85
CA LEU A 109 -9.67 16.51 -4.95
C LEU A 109 -11.21 16.56 -5.02
N LYS A 110 -11.89 16.93 -3.94
CA LYS A 110 -13.36 17.05 -3.89
C LYS A 110 -13.85 18.47 -4.17
N GLY A 111 -13.02 19.49 -3.96
CA GLY A 111 -13.39 20.88 -4.16
C GLY A 111 -12.26 21.85 -3.86
N ALA A 112 -12.51 23.14 -4.12
CA ALA A 112 -11.54 24.21 -3.87
C ALA A 112 -11.23 24.35 -2.37
N LEU A 113 -9.94 24.41 -2.02
CA LEU A 113 -9.50 24.67 -0.65
C LEU A 113 -9.60 26.16 -0.32
N ALA A 114 -9.79 26.46 0.97
CA ALA A 114 -9.67 27.82 1.46
C ALA A 114 -8.21 28.32 1.26
N PRO A 115 -7.98 29.62 0.99
CA PRO A 115 -6.63 30.15 0.75
C PRO A 115 -5.63 29.84 1.87
N ALA A 116 -6.08 29.86 3.13
CA ALA A 116 -5.25 29.48 4.28
C ALA A 116 -4.81 28.00 4.23
N GLN A 117 -5.70 27.10 3.81
CA GLN A 117 -5.37 25.67 3.65
C GLN A 117 -4.45 25.44 2.45
N GLN A 118 -4.64 26.19 1.36
CA GLN A 118 -3.73 26.13 0.20
C GLN A 118 -2.31 26.55 0.61
N GLN A 119 -2.16 27.67 1.32
CA GLN A 119 -0.86 28.12 1.83
C GLN A 119 -0.22 27.09 2.78
N GLN A 120 -1.01 26.48 3.66
CA GLN A 120 -0.52 25.42 4.54
C GLN A 120 0.05 24.23 3.73
N VAL A 121 -0.66 23.75 2.71
CA VAL A 121 -0.17 22.66 1.85
C VAL A 121 1.14 23.05 1.17
N LEU A 122 1.20 24.26 0.59
CA LEU A 122 2.40 24.74 -0.10
C LEU A 122 3.61 24.83 0.85
N GLN A 123 3.43 25.40 2.05
CA GLN A 123 4.49 25.52 3.05
C GLN A 123 5.00 24.17 3.53
N GLU A 124 4.10 23.21 3.75
CA GLU A 124 4.46 21.85 4.15
C GLU A 124 5.26 21.15 3.03
N LEU A 125 4.84 21.28 1.77
CA LEU A 125 5.56 20.74 0.60
C LEU A 125 6.92 21.41 0.35
N GLU A 126 7.05 22.70 0.66
CA GLU A 126 8.35 23.40 0.63
C GLU A 126 9.28 22.88 1.72
N SER A 127 8.75 22.63 2.91
CA SER A 127 9.55 22.15 4.05
C SER A 127 10.03 20.71 3.89
N ASP A 128 9.21 19.82 3.32
CA ASP A 128 9.57 18.45 3.00
C ASP A 128 9.00 18.01 1.64
N PRO A 129 9.83 18.08 0.57
CA PRO A 129 9.43 17.65 -0.77
C PRO A 129 9.06 16.17 -0.87
N LYS A 130 9.48 15.31 0.08
CA LYS A 130 9.16 13.88 0.06
C LYS A 130 7.70 13.59 0.41
N LEU A 131 7.00 14.53 1.05
CA LEU A 131 5.57 14.39 1.36
C LEU A 131 4.71 14.17 0.12
N VAL A 132 5.21 14.57 -1.05
CA VAL A 132 4.53 14.39 -2.33
C VAL A 132 4.39 12.91 -2.72
N TYR A 133 5.26 12.04 -2.23
CA TYR A 133 5.10 10.58 -2.39
C TYR A 133 4.08 9.98 -1.41
N HIS A 134 3.70 10.74 -0.37
CA HIS A 134 2.80 10.31 0.69
C HIS A 134 1.42 10.95 0.62
N CYS A 135 1.20 11.94 -0.24
CA CYS A 135 -0.08 12.63 -0.36
C CYS A 135 -1.18 11.78 -1.02
N GLY A 136 -0.84 10.62 -1.59
CA GLY A 136 -1.82 9.69 -2.16
C GLY A 136 -2.46 10.19 -3.46
N LEU A 137 -1.84 11.17 -4.12
CA LEU A 137 -2.22 11.57 -5.46
C LEU A 137 -1.89 10.43 -6.42
N THR A 138 -2.82 10.12 -7.32
CA THR A 138 -2.60 9.18 -8.41
C THR A 138 -2.82 9.91 -9.74
N PRO A 139 -2.18 9.49 -10.85
CA PRO A 139 -2.33 10.17 -12.15
C PRO A 139 -3.80 10.30 -12.59
N ARG A 140 -4.65 9.32 -12.24
CA ARG A 140 -6.09 9.33 -12.55
C ARG A 140 -6.86 10.46 -11.85
N ARG A 141 -6.40 10.90 -10.68
CA ARG A 141 -7.03 11.96 -9.88
C ARG A 141 -6.38 13.33 -10.11
N LEU A 142 -5.34 13.39 -10.93
CA LEU A 142 -4.70 14.66 -11.30
C LEU A 142 -5.69 15.64 -11.95
N PRO A 143 -6.59 15.23 -12.88
CA PRO A 143 -7.55 16.17 -13.47
C PRO A 143 -8.46 16.81 -12.41
N GLU A 144 -8.92 16.03 -11.43
CA GLU A 144 -9.74 16.54 -10.30
C GLU A 144 -8.98 17.61 -9.49
N LEU A 145 -7.67 17.42 -9.29
CA LEU A 145 -6.85 18.39 -8.56
C LEU A 145 -6.64 19.67 -9.37
N VAL A 146 -6.37 19.53 -10.68
CA VAL A 146 -6.15 20.66 -11.59
C VAL A 146 -7.38 21.55 -11.67
N GLU A 147 -8.57 20.96 -11.81
CA GLU A 147 -9.82 21.73 -11.92
C GLU A 147 -10.20 22.45 -10.62
N ASN A 148 -9.96 21.83 -9.47
CA ASN A 148 -10.35 22.42 -8.19
C ASN A 148 -9.29 23.37 -7.61
N ASN A 149 -8.00 23.04 -7.79
CA ASN A 149 -6.88 23.70 -7.11
C ASN A 149 -5.61 23.74 -8.00
N PRO A 150 -5.57 24.59 -9.04
CA PRO A 150 -4.47 24.62 -10.01
C PRO A 150 -3.10 24.97 -9.39
N ILE A 151 -3.07 25.83 -8.36
CA ILE A 151 -1.83 26.25 -7.69
C ILE A 151 -1.16 25.05 -6.98
N ILE A 152 -1.95 24.24 -6.28
CA ILE A 152 -1.44 23.04 -5.60
C ILE A 152 -0.96 22.02 -6.63
N ALA A 153 -1.71 21.85 -7.73
CA ALA A 153 -1.32 20.94 -8.81
C ALA A 153 0.05 21.29 -9.40
N VAL A 154 0.34 22.58 -9.63
CA VAL A 154 1.66 23.03 -10.09
C VAL A 154 2.75 22.63 -9.10
N GLU A 155 2.60 22.96 -7.82
CA GLU A 155 3.64 22.69 -6.82
C GLU A 155 3.92 21.18 -6.69
N VAL A 156 2.87 20.36 -6.68
CA VAL A 156 2.98 18.90 -6.63
C VAL A 156 3.72 18.37 -7.88
N LEU A 157 3.35 18.82 -9.07
CA LEU A 157 3.98 18.40 -10.31
C LEU A 157 5.45 18.85 -10.40
N LEU A 158 5.77 20.05 -9.89
CA LEU A 158 7.15 20.52 -9.79
C LEU A 158 7.98 19.58 -8.91
N LYS A 159 7.49 19.19 -7.74
CA LYS A 159 8.23 18.25 -6.87
C LYS A 159 8.34 16.85 -7.47
N LEU A 160 7.37 16.42 -8.29
CA LEU A 160 7.36 15.11 -8.94
C LEU A 160 8.21 15.02 -10.22
N MET A 161 8.69 16.15 -10.77
CA MET A 161 9.38 16.15 -12.07
C MET A 161 10.61 15.20 -12.11
N ASN A 162 11.34 15.13 -10.99
CA ASN A 162 12.58 14.36 -10.86
C ASN A 162 12.32 12.89 -10.47
N SER A 163 11.06 12.51 -10.31
CA SER A 163 10.66 11.16 -9.96
C SER A 163 10.53 10.27 -11.19
N VAL A 164 10.71 8.97 -11.00
CA VAL A 164 10.52 7.96 -12.06
C VAL A 164 9.07 7.91 -12.56
N GLN A 165 8.12 8.38 -11.75
CA GLN A 165 6.68 8.38 -12.06
C GLN A 165 6.22 9.62 -12.84
N SER A 166 7.10 10.59 -13.11
CA SER A 166 6.74 11.86 -13.76
C SER A 166 6.05 11.66 -15.11
N SER A 167 6.44 10.64 -15.87
CA SER A 167 5.86 10.30 -17.18
C SER A 167 4.36 9.98 -17.11
N GLU A 168 3.90 9.26 -16.07
CA GLU A 168 2.48 8.93 -15.90
C GLU A 168 1.64 10.17 -15.59
N TYR A 169 2.17 11.07 -14.77
CA TYR A 169 1.50 12.33 -14.44
C TYR A 169 1.45 13.27 -15.65
N PHE A 170 2.53 13.37 -16.44
CA PHE A 170 2.51 14.15 -17.68
C PHE A 170 1.57 13.54 -18.73
N ASN A 171 1.51 12.22 -18.86
CA ASN A 171 0.53 11.58 -19.74
C ASN A 171 -0.91 11.88 -19.31
N ALA A 172 -1.19 11.82 -18.00
CA ALA A 172 -2.49 12.22 -17.46
C ALA A 172 -2.82 13.70 -17.74
N LEU A 173 -1.82 14.58 -17.58
CA LEU A 173 -1.91 16.01 -17.91
C LEU A 173 -2.18 16.23 -19.41
N VAL A 174 -1.53 15.47 -20.30
CA VAL A 174 -1.77 15.58 -21.74
C VAL A 174 -3.18 15.12 -22.11
N SER A 175 -3.67 14.06 -21.45
CA SER A 175 -4.96 13.43 -21.76
C SER A 175 -6.20 14.13 -21.17
N MET A 176 -6.04 15.15 -20.33
CA MET A 176 -7.17 15.81 -19.67
C MET A 176 -7.95 16.72 -20.63
N ASP A 177 -9.21 16.99 -20.28
CA ASP A 177 -10.06 17.90 -21.03
C ASP A 177 -9.52 19.34 -20.98
N MET A 178 -9.70 20.05 -22.09
CA MET A 178 -9.21 21.42 -22.24
C MET A 178 -9.97 22.40 -21.33
N SER A 179 -9.24 23.06 -20.43
CA SER A 179 -9.78 24.03 -19.48
C SER A 179 -8.82 25.20 -19.24
N LEU A 180 -9.29 26.27 -18.59
CA LEU A 180 -8.42 27.37 -18.17
C LEU A 180 -7.38 26.88 -17.16
N HIS A 181 -7.80 26.07 -16.18
CA HIS A 181 -6.94 25.57 -15.12
C HIS A 181 -5.84 24.67 -15.66
N SER A 182 -6.16 23.73 -16.57
CA SER A 182 -5.17 22.87 -17.21
C SER A 182 -4.12 23.67 -17.99
N MET A 183 -4.54 24.66 -18.77
CA MET A 183 -3.63 25.53 -19.51
C MET A 183 -2.77 26.41 -18.59
N GLU A 184 -3.33 26.92 -17.49
CA GLU A 184 -2.55 27.67 -16.49
C GLU A 184 -1.45 26.80 -15.90
N VAL A 185 -1.78 25.56 -15.51
CA VAL A 185 -0.82 24.59 -14.96
C VAL A 185 0.30 24.33 -15.96
N VAL A 186 -0.03 24.00 -17.22
CA VAL A 186 0.99 23.74 -18.26
C VAL A 186 1.84 24.98 -18.52
N ASN A 187 1.25 26.18 -18.63
CA ASN A 187 2.00 27.42 -18.86
C ASN A 187 2.96 27.75 -17.70
N ARG A 188 2.52 27.57 -16.44
CA ARG A 188 3.36 27.76 -15.26
C ARG A 188 4.49 26.73 -15.19
N LEU A 189 4.20 25.45 -15.41
CA LEU A 189 5.20 24.39 -15.37
C LEU A 189 6.29 24.62 -16.43
N THR A 190 5.88 25.01 -17.64
CA THR A 190 6.82 25.19 -18.75
C THR A 190 7.71 26.43 -18.58
N THR A 191 7.27 27.40 -17.77
CA THR A 191 8.08 28.58 -17.42
C THR A 191 9.02 28.29 -16.25
N ALA A 192 8.60 27.43 -15.31
CA ALA A 192 9.39 27.07 -14.13
C ALA A 192 10.45 26.00 -14.43
N VAL A 193 10.19 25.11 -15.38
CA VAL A 193 10.97 23.90 -15.64
C VAL A 193 11.03 23.60 -17.13
N GLN A 194 12.14 23.01 -17.59
CA GLN A 194 12.23 22.44 -18.93
C GLN A 194 11.48 21.10 -19.00
N ILE A 195 10.21 21.15 -19.37
CA ILE A 195 9.42 19.96 -19.72
C ILE A 195 9.88 19.47 -21.10
N PRO A 196 10.02 18.15 -21.32
CA PRO A 196 10.31 17.62 -22.64
C PRO A 196 9.28 18.09 -23.67
N VAL A 197 9.77 18.53 -24.84
CA VAL A 197 8.95 19.15 -25.89
C VAL A 197 7.89 18.19 -26.43
N GLU A 198 8.13 16.89 -26.35
CA GLU A 198 7.19 15.84 -26.78
C GLU A 198 5.86 15.94 -26.03
N TYR A 199 5.89 16.21 -24.71
CA TYR A 199 4.67 16.38 -23.91
C TYR A 199 3.94 17.68 -24.26
N ILE A 200 4.68 18.75 -24.55
CA ILE A 200 4.11 20.04 -24.95
C ILE A 200 3.42 19.89 -26.30
N HIS A 201 4.08 19.25 -27.27
CA HIS A 201 3.54 19.01 -28.60
C HIS A 201 2.29 18.12 -28.52
N ALA A 202 2.35 17.02 -27.76
CA ALA A 202 1.19 16.15 -27.56
C ALA A 202 0.00 16.89 -26.91
N TYR A 203 0.26 17.78 -25.94
CA TYR A 203 -0.77 18.61 -25.34
C TYR A 203 -1.39 19.58 -26.37
N ILE A 204 -0.57 20.24 -27.19
CA ILE A 204 -1.06 21.16 -28.23
C ILE A 204 -1.94 20.41 -29.24
N ASN A 205 -1.53 19.22 -29.66
CA ASN A 205 -2.28 18.43 -30.62
C ASN A 205 -3.62 17.98 -30.04
N ASN A 206 -3.64 17.64 -28.73
CA ASN A 206 -4.89 17.42 -28.00
C ASN A 206 -5.76 18.69 -27.94
N CYS A 207 -5.18 19.87 -27.74
CA CYS A 207 -5.89 21.15 -27.76
C CYS A 207 -6.58 21.41 -29.11
N ILE A 208 -5.83 21.23 -30.20
CA ILE A 208 -6.30 21.47 -31.57
C ILE A 208 -7.40 20.47 -31.92
N SER A 209 -7.13 19.17 -31.70
CA SER A 209 -8.11 18.10 -31.93
C SER A 209 -9.40 18.30 -31.12
N SER A 210 -9.30 18.74 -29.87
CA SER A 210 -10.46 19.06 -29.03
C SER A 210 -11.28 20.21 -29.59
N CYS A 211 -10.63 21.26 -30.12
CA CYS A 211 -11.31 22.39 -30.75
C CYS A 211 -12.03 21.98 -32.04
N GLU A 212 -11.43 21.13 -32.86
CA GLU A 212 -12.02 20.65 -34.13
C GLU A 212 -13.24 19.74 -33.91
N ASN A 213 -13.18 18.86 -32.92
CA ASN A 213 -14.25 17.92 -32.60
C ASN A 213 -15.45 18.58 -31.90
N MET A 214 -15.25 19.72 -31.24
CA MET A 214 -16.29 20.44 -30.49
C MET A 214 -17.22 21.27 -31.40
N LYS A 215 -17.90 20.61 -32.34
CA LYS A 215 -18.78 21.27 -33.34
C LYS A 215 -20.17 21.60 -32.83
N GLN A 216 -20.60 20.97 -31.73
CA GLN A 216 -21.98 21.03 -31.24
C GLN A 216 -22.28 22.33 -30.48
N ASP A 217 -21.28 22.90 -29.80
CA ASP A 217 -21.38 24.20 -29.13
C ASP A 217 -20.37 25.20 -29.71
N LYS A 218 -20.81 25.91 -30.75
CA LYS A 218 -20.00 26.92 -31.45
C LYS A 218 -19.59 28.08 -30.54
N TYR A 219 -20.39 28.42 -29.53
CA TYR A 219 -20.05 29.50 -28.62
C TYR A 219 -18.90 29.08 -27.70
N MET A 220 -19.00 27.90 -27.09
CA MET A 220 -17.91 27.35 -26.28
C MET A 220 -16.66 27.09 -27.11
N GLN A 221 -16.78 26.56 -28.33
CA GLN A 221 -15.67 26.36 -29.26
C GLN A 221 -14.91 27.68 -29.50
N ASN A 222 -15.60 28.77 -29.81
CA ASN A 222 -14.97 30.08 -29.99
C ASN A 222 -14.21 30.54 -28.73
N ARG A 223 -14.72 30.25 -27.53
CA ARG A 223 -14.03 30.60 -26.28
C ARG A 223 -12.77 29.76 -26.08
N LEU A 224 -12.84 28.46 -26.33
CA LEU A 224 -11.68 27.57 -26.24
C LEU A 224 -10.61 27.95 -27.26
N VAL A 225 -10.98 28.20 -28.52
CA VAL A 225 -10.03 28.62 -29.56
C VAL A 225 -9.33 29.91 -29.16
N ARG A 226 -10.04 30.89 -28.59
CA ARG A 226 -9.40 32.12 -28.04
C ARG A 226 -8.38 31.79 -26.96
N LEU A 227 -8.72 30.90 -26.04
CA LEU A 227 -7.84 30.48 -24.95
C LEU A 227 -6.58 29.77 -25.48
N VAL A 228 -6.75 28.82 -26.41
CA VAL A 228 -5.66 28.12 -27.10
C VAL A 228 -4.76 29.11 -27.85
N CYS A 229 -5.33 30.09 -28.55
CA CYS A 229 -4.55 31.09 -29.27
C CYS A 229 -3.67 31.93 -28.32
N VAL A 230 -4.21 32.34 -27.15
CA VAL A 230 -3.44 33.08 -26.14
C VAL A 230 -2.35 32.21 -25.54
N PHE A 231 -2.66 30.94 -25.24
CA PHE A 231 -1.70 29.96 -24.74
C PHE A 231 -0.54 29.72 -25.73
N LEU A 232 -0.84 29.42 -27.00
CA LEU A 232 0.18 29.24 -28.05
C LEU A 232 1.02 30.52 -28.24
N THR A 233 0.38 31.69 -28.20
CA THR A 233 1.10 32.97 -28.26
C THR A 233 2.09 33.12 -27.10
N SER A 234 1.72 32.69 -25.88
CA SER A 234 2.60 32.67 -24.70
C SER A 234 3.82 31.78 -24.93
N LEU A 235 3.61 30.54 -25.40
CA LEU A 235 4.70 29.57 -25.61
C LEU A 235 5.69 30.03 -26.68
N ILE A 236 5.18 30.61 -27.77
CA ILE A 236 6.00 31.15 -28.87
C ILE A 236 6.84 32.35 -28.39
N ARG A 237 6.22 33.28 -27.67
CA ARG A 237 6.91 34.48 -27.17
C ARG A 237 8.00 34.14 -26.15
N ASN A 238 7.77 33.15 -25.31
CA ASN A 238 8.73 32.68 -24.32
C ASN A 238 9.80 31.75 -24.92
N ARG A 239 9.80 31.52 -26.24
CA ARG A 239 10.77 30.65 -26.96
C ARG A 239 10.84 29.22 -26.40
N ILE A 240 9.72 28.73 -25.88
CA ILE A 240 9.61 27.38 -25.31
C ILE A 240 9.56 26.32 -26.42
N ILE A 241 8.87 26.64 -27.52
CA ILE A 241 8.63 25.70 -28.63
C ILE A 241 9.48 26.11 -29.83
N ASN A 242 10.01 25.11 -30.53
CA ASN A 242 10.58 25.30 -31.84
C ASN A 242 9.46 25.44 -32.88
N VAL A 243 9.27 26.65 -33.39
CA VAL A 243 8.14 27.02 -34.27
C VAL A 243 8.13 26.18 -35.56
N HIS A 244 9.28 25.69 -36.01
CA HIS A 244 9.40 24.90 -37.24
C HIS A 244 8.68 23.54 -37.16
N ASP A 245 8.65 22.90 -35.99
CA ASP A 245 8.09 21.55 -35.86
C ASP A 245 6.55 21.56 -35.80
N LEU A 246 5.96 22.66 -35.33
CA LEU A 246 4.50 22.84 -35.21
C LEU A 246 3.90 23.79 -36.25
N PHE A 247 4.72 24.34 -37.14
CA PHE A 247 4.28 25.40 -38.05
C PHE A 247 3.04 25.00 -38.86
N ILE A 248 3.08 23.81 -39.47
CA ILE A 248 2.02 23.34 -40.37
C ILE A 248 0.70 23.13 -39.60
N GLU A 249 0.76 22.49 -38.43
CA GLU A 249 -0.42 22.16 -37.63
C GLU A 249 -1.07 23.42 -37.05
N VAL A 250 -0.27 24.34 -36.48
CA VAL A 250 -0.80 25.59 -35.92
C VAL A 250 -1.27 26.54 -37.03
N GLN A 251 -0.61 26.54 -38.19
CA GLN A 251 -1.04 27.33 -39.35
C GLN A 251 -2.38 26.84 -39.88
N ALA A 252 -2.56 25.52 -40.03
CA ALA A 252 -3.82 24.92 -40.44
C ALA A 252 -4.96 25.29 -39.47
N PHE A 253 -4.72 25.16 -38.16
CA PHE A 253 -5.65 25.58 -37.11
C PHE A 253 -6.02 27.06 -37.22
N CYS A 254 -5.04 27.95 -37.41
CA CYS A 254 -5.31 29.38 -37.55
C CYS A 254 -6.14 29.73 -38.80
N ILE A 255 -5.97 28.98 -39.90
CA ILE A 255 -6.75 29.16 -41.13
C ILE A 255 -8.20 28.70 -40.92
N GLU A 256 -8.40 27.53 -40.31
CA GLU A 256 -9.72 27.00 -40.01
C GLU A 256 -10.53 27.95 -39.12
N PHE A 257 -9.89 28.50 -38.08
CA PHE A 257 -10.53 29.43 -37.14
C PHE A 257 -10.27 30.91 -37.45
N SER A 258 -9.93 31.24 -38.70
CA SER A 258 -9.56 32.59 -39.15
C SER A 258 -10.58 33.70 -38.87
N ARG A 259 -11.85 33.34 -38.64
CA ARG A 259 -12.91 34.28 -38.22
C ARG A 259 -12.70 34.84 -36.81
N ILE A 260 -11.90 34.17 -35.99
CA ILE A 260 -11.58 34.57 -34.63
C ILE A 260 -10.35 35.50 -34.67
N ARG A 261 -10.46 36.66 -34.01
CA ARG A 261 -9.43 37.71 -34.03
C ARG A 261 -8.09 37.22 -33.49
N GLU A 262 -8.13 36.41 -32.44
CA GLU A 262 -6.99 35.83 -31.77
C GLU A 262 -6.23 34.85 -32.68
N ALA A 263 -6.95 34.02 -33.45
CA ALA A 263 -6.36 33.11 -34.43
C ALA A 263 -5.68 33.88 -35.58
N ALA A 264 -6.33 34.93 -36.10
CA ALA A 264 -5.73 35.81 -37.08
C ALA A 264 -4.48 36.55 -36.54
N GLY A 265 -4.47 36.88 -35.24
CA GLY A 265 -3.32 37.45 -34.55
C GLY A 265 -2.16 36.47 -34.44
N LEU A 266 -2.44 35.22 -34.04
CA LEU A 266 -1.46 34.15 -33.95
C LEU A 266 -0.84 33.83 -35.32
N PHE A 267 -1.64 33.77 -36.38
CA PHE A 267 -1.15 33.56 -37.75
C PHE A 267 -0.14 34.63 -38.19
N ARG A 268 -0.41 35.91 -37.89
CA ARG A 268 0.52 36.99 -38.21
C ARG A 268 1.82 36.89 -37.42
N LEU A 269 1.75 36.47 -36.16
CA LEU A 269 2.93 36.22 -35.33
C LEU A 269 3.77 35.09 -35.92
N LEU A 270 3.15 33.98 -36.30
CA LEU A 270 3.85 32.85 -36.94
C LEU A 270 4.56 33.28 -38.23
N LYS A 271 3.88 34.04 -39.08
CA LYS A 271 4.46 34.56 -40.33
C LYS A 271 5.62 35.55 -40.11
N SER A 272 5.68 36.20 -38.95
CA SER A 272 6.82 37.07 -38.59
C SER A 272 8.05 36.31 -38.08
N LEU A 273 7.88 35.02 -37.78
CA LEU A 273 8.92 34.12 -37.28
C LEU A 273 9.39 33.11 -38.34
N GLU A 274 8.68 33.05 -39.48
CA GLU A 274 9.10 32.40 -40.73
C GLU A 274 10.27 33.16 -41.37
#